data_AF-A0A8J2RZC6-F1
#
_entry.id   AF-A0A8J2RZC6-F1
#
_cell.length_a   1.000
_cell.length_b   1.000
_cell.length_c   1.000
_cell.angle_alpha   90.00
_cell.angle_beta   90.00
_cell.angle_gamma   90.00
#
_symmetry.space_group_name_H-M   'P 1'
#
loop_
_entity.id
_entity.type
_entity.pdbx_description
1 polymer ?
#
loop_
_entity_poly.entity_id
_entity_poly.type
_entity_poly.pdbx_seq_one_letter_code
_entity_poly.pdbx_strand_id
1 'polypeptide(L)'
;MSPVVLMKYLGSTTLLVAFALCTLSDSLGVQGKSLSAEPRRCEIGCLDIYEPLCGTDGKTYPNSCTLFMANNCDDTSPDRIRKAYDGECKAVDYPDRPTCIQEVLKDCISAQVLVCGDDGNVYGDFCQLKAKNKCDGTAIGSHICTERDD
;
A
#
# COMPACT_ATOMS: atom_id res chain seq x y z
N MET A 1 72.10 -1.78 30.38
CA MET A 1 71.67 -0.37 30.49
C MET A 1 71.26 0.07 29.08
N SER A 2 70.01 0.39 28.72
CA SER A 2 68.81 0.77 29.49
C SER A 2 67.51 0.28 28.79
N PRO A 3 66.44 -0.05 29.55
CA PRO A 3 65.24 -0.77 29.07
C PRO A 3 64.10 0.14 28.59
N VAL A 4 64.37 1.16 27.76
CA VAL A 4 63.33 2.15 27.37
C VAL A 4 62.93 2.07 25.88
N VAL A 5 63.50 1.14 25.10
CA VAL A 5 63.21 1.03 23.65
C VAL A 5 62.23 -0.10 23.29
N LEU A 6 61.83 -0.97 24.24
CA LEU A 6 61.00 -2.15 23.95
C LEU A 6 59.48 -1.93 24.06
N MET A 7 58.98 -0.72 24.36
CA MET A 7 57.53 -0.43 24.46
C MET A 7 57.01 0.58 23.43
N LYS A 8 57.69 0.75 22.28
CA LYS A 8 57.18 1.58 21.16
C LYS A 8 56.87 0.81 19.87
N TYR A 9 57.15 -0.50 19.83
CA TYR A 9 56.93 -1.34 18.65
C TYR A 9 55.61 -2.14 18.69
N LEU A 10 54.75 -1.92 19.68
CA LEU A 10 53.45 -2.60 19.85
C LEU A 10 52.28 -1.89 19.14
N GLY A 11 52.51 -0.74 18.49
CA GLY A 11 51.47 0.06 17.82
C GLY A 11 51.51 0.07 16.29
N SER A 12 52.55 -0.48 15.65
CA SER A 12 52.73 -0.45 14.19
C SER A 12 52.44 -1.81 13.53
N THR A 13 52.82 -2.91 14.19
CA THR A 13 52.52 -4.26 13.72
C THR A 13 51.02 -4.59 13.83
N THR A 14 50.33 -4.06 14.85
CA THR A 14 48.89 -4.22 15.04
C THR A 14 48.08 -3.57 13.91
N LEU A 15 48.53 -2.43 13.38
CA LEU A 15 47.87 -1.74 12.28
C LEU A 15 48.01 -2.49 10.94
N LEU A 16 49.20 -3.04 10.67
CA LEU A 16 49.44 -3.86 9.48
C LEU A 16 48.66 -5.18 9.51
N VAL A 17 48.54 -5.81 10.70
CA VAL A 17 47.73 -7.03 10.88
C VAL A 17 46.23 -6.72 10.76
N ALA A 18 45.75 -5.58 11.25
CA ALA A 18 44.36 -5.17 11.09
C ALA A 18 43.98 -4.91 9.62
N PHE A 19 44.84 -4.26 8.84
CA PHE A 19 44.63 -4.08 7.40
C PHE A 19 44.62 -5.43 6.65
N ALA A 20 45.53 -6.34 7.00
CA ALA A 20 45.54 -7.68 6.40
C ALA A 20 44.30 -8.50 6.78
N LEU A 21 43.78 -8.41 8.01
CA LEU A 21 42.56 -9.11 8.43
C LEU A 21 41.29 -8.54 7.77
N CYS A 22 41.22 -7.21 7.58
CA CYS A 22 40.12 -6.59 6.85
C CYS A 22 40.10 -7.02 5.37
N THR A 23 41.24 -7.09 4.69
CA THR A 23 41.28 -7.55 3.28
C THR A 23 41.04 -9.05 3.13
N LEU A 24 41.29 -9.85 4.17
CA LEU A 24 40.89 -11.26 4.21
C LEU A 24 39.38 -11.44 4.43
N SER A 25 38.71 -10.43 4.99
CA SER A 25 37.26 -10.46 5.24
C SER A 25 36.44 -10.33 3.94
N ASP A 26 37.01 -9.70 2.90
CA ASP A 26 36.38 -9.61 1.57
C ASP A 26 36.51 -10.91 0.74
N SER A 27 37.35 -11.86 1.15
CA SER A 27 37.54 -13.15 0.45
C SER A 27 36.74 -14.30 1.04
N LEU A 28 36.19 -14.15 2.24
CA LEU A 28 35.17 -15.08 2.74
C LEU A 28 33.83 -14.59 2.22
N GLY A 29 33.54 -14.96 0.97
CA GLY A 29 32.21 -14.84 0.39
C GLY A 29 31.20 -15.61 1.24
N VAL A 30 30.70 -14.97 2.30
CA VAL A 30 29.41 -15.29 2.88
C VAL A 30 28.42 -14.95 1.78
N GLN A 31 28.13 -15.93 0.94
CA GLN A 31 26.89 -15.91 0.18
C GLN A 31 25.79 -15.93 1.23
N GLY A 32 25.38 -14.75 1.67
CA GLY A 32 24.05 -14.54 2.20
C GLY A 32 23.15 -15.10 1.12
N LYS A 33 22.63 -16.31 1.36
CA LYS A 33 21.62 -16.92 0.53
C LYS A 33 20.43 -15.99 0.68
N SER A 34 20.35 -14.97 -0.17
CA SER A 34 19.11 -14.28 -0.46
C SER A 34 18.15 -15.41 -0.72
N LEU A 35 17.19 -15.57 0.19
CA LEU A 35 16.07 -16.45 -0.04
C LEU A 35 15.42 -15.82 -1.26
N SER A 36 15.80 -16.33 -2.44
CA SER A 36 15.18 -15.98 -3.70
C SER A 36 13.70 -16.04 -3.40
N ALA A 37 13.02 -14.91 -3.53
CA ALA A 37 11.58 -14.90 -3.62
C ALA A 37 11.30 -15.76 -4.85
N GLU A 38 11.08 -17.05 -4.62
CA GLU A 38 10.44 -17.86 -5.63
C GLU A 38 9.15 -17.11 -5.98
N PRO A 39 8.81 -17.00 -7.28
CA PRO A 39 7.54 -16.42 -7.65
C PRO A 39 6.48 -17.09 -6.78
N ARG A 40 5.61 -16.31 -6.13
CA ARG A 40 4.55 -16.84 -5.27
C ARG A 40 3.57 -17.63 -6.14
N ARG A 41 3.98 -18.83 -6.56
CA ARG A 41 3.13 -19.79 -7.23
C ARG A 41 2.24 -20.31 -6.13
N CYS A 42 1.07 -19.72 -6.01
CA CYS A 42 0.05 -20.31 -5.20
C CYS A 42 -0.31 -21.66 -5.79
N GLU A 43 0.02 -22.70 -5.04
CA GLU A 43 -0.48 -24.05 -5.23
C GLU A 43 -1.89 -24.18 -4.62
N ILE A 44 -2.69 -23.10 -4.72
CA ILE A 44 -4.05 -23.04 -4.23
C ILE A 44 -4.94 -23.14 -5.46
N GLY A 45 -5.70 -24.24 -5.55
CA GLY A 45 -6.75 -24.40 -6.55
C GLY A 45 -8.09 -23.95 -6.00
N CYS A 46 -8.84 -23.18 -6.78
CA CYS A 46 -10.23 -22.87 -6.46
C CYS A 46 -11.16 -23.92 -7.06
N LEU A 47 -12.23 -24.25 -6.32
CA LEU A 47 -13.35 -25.00 -6.90
C LEU A 47 -14.02 -24.15 -7.99
N ASP A 48 -14.54 -24.82 -9.02
CA ASP A 48 -15.29 -24.19 -10.11
C ASP A 48 -16.75 -23.92 -9.69
N ILE A 49 -16.89 -23.15 -8.60
CA ILE A 49 -18.17 -22.68 -8.08
C ILE A 49 -18.33 -21.24 -8.53
N TYR A 50 -19.43 -20.94 -9.20
CA TYR A 50 -19.73 -19.60 -9.69
C TYR A 50 -20.65 -18.87 -8.71
N GLU A 51 -20.03 -18.07 -7.84
CA GLU A 51 -20.64 -17.18 -6.85
C GLU A 51 -19.95 -15.82 -6.98
N PRO A 52 -20.29 -15.06 -8.04
CA PRO A 52 -19.49 -13.91 -8.44
C PRO A 52 -19.55 -12.82 -7.38
N LEU A 53 -18.46 -12.05 -7.29
CA LEU A 53 -18.38 -10.85 -6.47
C LEU A 53 -17.59 -9.77 -7.20
N CYS A 54 -17.90 -8.52 -6.91
CA CYS A 54 -17.17 -7.39 -7.45
C CYS A 54 -16.06 -6.97 -6.48
N GLY A 55 -14.82 -6.85 -6.96
CA GLY A 55 -13.67 -6.34 -6.21
C GLY A 55 -13.68 -4.82 -6.14
N THR A 56 -12.97 -4.24 -5.17
CA THR A 56 -12.75 -2.78 -5.09
C THR A 56 -11.88 -2.24 -6.23
N ASP A 57 -11.25 -3.12 -6.99
CA ASP A 57 -10.54 -2.81 -8.23
C ASP A 57 -11.46 -2.84 -9.47
N GLY A 58 -12.77 -3.06 -9.27
CA GLY A 58 -13.79 -3.10 -10.32
C GLY A 58 -13.75 -4.37 -11.18
N LYS A 59 -13.03 -5.42 -10.76
CA LYS A 59 -13.02 -6.71 -11.46
C LYS A 59 -14.01 -7.67 -10.84
N THR A 60 -14.71 -8.41 -11.70
CA THR A 60 -15.53 -9.55 -11.29
C THR A 60 -14.64 -10.73 -10.96
N TYR A 61 -14.80 -11.28 -9.76
CA TYR A 61 -14.18 -12.53 -9.35
C TYR A 61 -15.23 -13.63 -9.36
N PRO A 62 -15.02 -14.76 -10.08
CA PRO A 62 -15.99 -15.86 -10.15
C PRO A 62 -16.41 -16.41 -8.79
N ASN A 63 -15.55 -16.30 -7.78
CA ASN A 63 -15.83 -16.60 -6.38
C ASN A 63 -14.80 -15.96 -5.43
N SER A 64 -15.06 -16.06 -4.13
CA SER A 64 -14.18 -15.57 -3.06
C SER A 64 -12.77 -16.16 -3.09
N CYS A 65 -12.62 -17.41 -3.54
CA CYS A 65 -11.30 -18.03 -3.67
C CYS A 65 -10.47 -17.36 -4.77
N THR A 66 -11.06 -17.03 -5.92
CA THR A 66 -10.34 -16.33 -7.00
C THR A 66 -9.92 -14.91 -6.61
N LEU A 67 -10.74 -14.18 -5.82
CA LEU A 67 -10.34 -12.89 -5.21
C LEU A 67 -9.17 -13.07 -4.24
N PHE A 68 -9.20 -14.13 -3.43
CA PHE A 68 -8.10 -14.45 -2.53
C PHE A 68 -6.82 -14.74 -3.31
N MET A 69 -6.89 -15.51 -4.40
CA MET A 69 -5.74 -15.78 -5.24
C MET A 69 -5.15 -14.49 -5.84
N ALA A 70 -5.99 -13.60 -6.37
CA ALA A 70 -5.51 -12.32 -6.90
C ALA A 70 -4.77 -11.46 -5.86
N ASN A 71 -5.11 -11.57 -4.57
CA ASN A 71 -4.43 -10.86 -3.50
C ASN A 71 -3.10 -11.50 -3.04
N ASN A 72 -2.94 -12.81 -3.21
CA ASN A 72 -1.86 -13.56 -2.56
C ASN A 72 -0.89 -14.22 -3.54
N CYS A 73 -1.25 -14.24 -4.82
CA CYS A 73 -0.63 -15.07 -5.85
C CYS A 73 -0.35 -14.30 -7.14
N ASP A 74 -0.97 -13.13 -7.31
CA ASP A 74 -0.80 -12.26 -8.47
C ASP A 74 -0.09 -10.98 -8.02
N ASP A 75 1.09 -10.72 -8.58
CA ASP A 75 1.89 -9.53 -8.27
C ASP A 75 1.40 -8.29 -9.04
N THR A 76 0.37 -8.41 -9.88
CA THR A 76 -0.15 -7.29 -10.71
C THR A 76 -0.98 -6.27 -9.93
N SER A 77 -1.39 -6.59 -8.71
CA SER A 77 -2.23 -5.70 -7.88
C SER A 77 -1.39 -5.16 -6.72
N PRO A 78 -0.86 -3.92 -6.82
CA PRO A 78 -0.04 -3.32 -5.76
C PRO A 78 -0.83 -3.11 -4.45
N ASP A 79 -2.16 -3.02 -4.56
CA ASP A 79 -3.07 -2.82 -3.45
C ASP A 79 -3.93 -4.06 -3.17
N ARG A 80 -4.29 -4.24 -1.89
CA ARG A 80 -5.18 -5.32 -1.43
C ARG A 80 -6.61 -5.07 -1.93
N ILE A 81 -7.10 -6.01 -2.73
CA ILE A 81 -8.44 -6.01 -3.33
C ILE A 81 -9.44 -6.55 -2.30
N ARG A 82 -10.41 -5.71 -1.89
CA ARG A 82 -11.50 -6.10 -1.00
C ARG A 82 -12.74 -6.43 -1.82
N LYS A 83 -13.69 -7.15 -1.22
CA LYS A 83 -15.04 -7.27 -1.81
C LYS A 83 -15.75 -5.92 -1.73
N ALA A 84 -16.23 -5.41 -2.86
CA ALA A 84 -17.15 -4.28 -2.93
C ALA A 84 -18.58 -4.74 -2.63
N TYR A 85 -19.11 -5.70 -3.40
CA TYR A 85 -20.43 -6.29 -3.20
C TYR A 85 -20.53 -7.68 -3.85
N ASP A 86 -21.62 -8.41 -3.57
CA ASP A 86 -21.92 -9.72 -4.15
C ASP A 86 -22.60 -9.59 -5.53
N GLY A 87 -22.24 -10.48 -6.47
CA GLY A 87 -22.62 -10.42 -7.88
C GLY A 87 -21.46 -9.99 -8.79
N GLU A 88 -21.65 -10.11 -10.11
CA GLU A 88 -20.69 -9.58 -11.07
C GLU A 88 -20.59 -8.06 -10.96
N CYS A 89 -19.40 -7.51 -11.20
CA CYS A 89 -19.29 -6.10 -11.53
C CYS A 89 -20.13 -5.82 -12.78
N LYS A 90 -20.98 -4.81 -12.69
CA LYS A 90 -21.76 -4.31 -13.83
C LYS A 90 -20.84 -3.40 -14.63
N ALA A 91 -21.13 -3.16 -15.91
CA ALA A 91 -20.31 -2.31 -16.78
C ALA A 91 -20.15 -0.85 -16.30
N VAL A 92 -20.89 -0.49 -15.24
CA VAL A 92 -20.83 0.76 -14.48
C VAL A 92 -19.74 0.76 -13.39
N ASP A 93 -19.12 -0.37 -13.06
CA ASP A 93 -18.20 -0.49 -11.92
C ASP A 93 -16.72 -0.18 -12.19
N TYR A 94 -16.38 0.46 -13.32
CA TYR A 94 -15.02 1.00 -13.53
C TYR A 94 -14.88 2.38 -14.21
N PRO A 95 -15.96 3.19 -14.34
CA PRO A 95 -15.76 4.64 -14.45
C PRO A 95 -16.71 5.47 -13.57
N ASP A 96 -17.54 4.85 -12.73
CA ASP A 96 -18.64 5.57 -12.09
C ASP A 96 -18.31 6.41 -10.88
N ARG A 97 -17.11 6.32 -10.31
CA ARG A 97 -16.73 7.37 -9.36
C ARG A 97 -16.63 8.73 -10.08
N PRO A 98 -15.88 8.87 -11.18
CA PRO A 98 -15.97 10.05 -12.04
C PRO A 98 -17.39 10.39 -12.52
N THR A 99 -18.18 9.43 -13.00
CA THR A 99 -19.53 9.70 -13.54
C THR A 99 -20.54 10.10 -12.45
N CYS A 100 -20.56 9.40 -11.31
CA CYS A 100 -21.38 9.75 -10.15
C CYS A 100 -20.97 11.10 -9.56
N ILE A 101 -19.66 11.37 -9.45
CA ILE A 101 -19.16 12.69 -9.05
C ILE A 101 -19.66 13.73 -10.06
N GLN A 102 -19.51 13.50 -11.36
CA GLN A 102 -20.00 14.42 -12.39
C GLN A 102 -21.52 14.64 -12.32
N GLU A 103 -22.32 13.61 -12.03
CA GLU A 103 -23.76 13.75 -11.81
C GLU A 103 -24.09 14.55 -10.56
N VAL A 104 -23.34 14.38 -9.48
CA VAL A 104 -23.48 15.20 -8.25
C VAL A 104 -23.08 16.64 -8.54
N LEU A 105 -22.00 16.85 -9.31
CA LEU A 105 -21.44 18.16 -9.61
C LEU A 105 -22.27 18.95 -10.62
N LYS A 106 -23.07 18.31 -11.48
CA LYS A 106 -23.97 19.01 -12.43
C LYS A 106 -24.91 20.00 -11.74
N ASP A 107 -25.40 19.65 -10.55
CA ASP A 107 -26.29 20.48 -9.75
C ASP A 107 -25.58 21.12 -8.54
N CYS A 108 -24.25 21.06 -8.50
CA CYS A 108 -23.47 21.59 -7.38
C CYS A 108 -22.62 22.78 -7.79
N ILE A 109 -22.78 23.88 -7.07
CA ILE A 109 -21.92 25.05 -7.20
C ILE A 109 -20.72 24.81 -6.29
N SER A 110 -19.61 24.36 -6.88
CA SER A 110 -18.34 24.20 -6.18
C SER A 110 -17.84 25.58 -5.73
N ALA A 111 -17.50 25.67 -4.44
CA ALA A 111 -16.93 26.85 -3.82
C ALA A 111 -15.72 26.38 -3.03
N GLN A 112 -14.62 27.12 -3.08
CA GLN A 112 -13.38 26.74 -2.39
C GLN A 112 -13.48 27.03 -0.89
N VAL A 113 -14.30 26.24 -0.19
CA VAL A 113 -14.60 26.34 1.24
C VAL A 113 -14.40 24.97 1.85
N LEU A 114 -13.47 24.86 2.80
CA LEU A 114 -13.21 23.59 3.47
C LEU A 114 -14.38 23.17 4.36
N VAL A 115 -14.76 21.91 4.26
CA VAL A 115 -15.87 21.30 4.98
C VAL A 115 -15.34 20.18 5.86
N CYS A 116 -15.62 20.27 7.16
CA CYS A 116 -15.21 19.29 8.15
C CYS A 116 -16.36 18.30 8.33
N GLY A 117 -16.11 17.03 8.03
CA GLY A 117 -17.08 15.96 8.18
C GLY A 117 -17.08 15.38 9.59
N ASP A 118 -18.23 14.89 10.03
CA ASP A 118 -18.37 14.15 11.29
C ASP A 118 -17.61 12.82 11.28
N ASP A 119 -17.12 12.39 10.12
CA ASP A 119 -16.23 11.25 9.92
C ASP A 119 -14.75 11.57 10.19
N GLY A 120 -14.44 12.81 10.59
CA GLY A 120 -13.09 13.27 10.90
C GLY A 120 -12.25 13.61 9.67
N ASN A 121 -12.84 13.62 8.46
CA ASN A 121 -12.16 14.01 7.23
C ASN A 121 -12.50 15.46 6.84
N VAL A 122 -11.52 16.14 6.24
CA VAL A 122 -11.72 17.46 5.63
C VAL A 122 -11.96 17.29 4.13
N TYR A 123 -13.01 17.93 3.65
CA TYR A 123 -13.45 17.93 2.26
C TYR A 123 -13.18 19.30 1.65
N GLY A 124 -12.74 19.32 0.40
CA GLY A 124 -12.38 20.56 -0.30
C GLY A 124 -13.56 21.51 -0.50
N ASP A 125 -14.77 20.97 -0.55
CA ASP A 125 -16.04 21.70 -0.57
C ASP A 125 -17.25 20.81 -0.22
N PHE A 126 -18.43 21.42 -0.13
CA PHE A 126 -19.69 20.70 0.09
C PHE A 126 -20.04 19.75 -1.06
N CYS A 127 -19.56 20.01 -2.27
CA CYS A 127 -19.83 19.18 -3.42
C CYS A 127 -19.08 17.84 -3.33
N GLN A 128 -17.85 17.87 -2.85
CA GLN A 128 -17.00 16.72 -2.62
C GLN A 128 -17.59 15.83 -1.51
N LEU A 129 -18.05 16.42 -0.39
CA LEU A 129 -18.76 15.68 0.65
C LEU A 129 -20.09 15.10 0.15
N LYS A 130 -20.88 15.87 -0.62
CA LYS A 130 -22.12 15.35 -1.22
C LYS A 130 -21.85 14.19 -2.16
N ALA A 131 -20.78 14.27 -2.95
CA ALA A 131 -20.39 13.19 -3.85
C ALA A 131 -19.93 11.96 -3.07
N LYS A 132 -19.19 12.14 -1.96
CA LYS A 132 -18.85 11.06 -1.03
C LYS A 132 -20.11 10.36 -0.52
N ASN A 133 -21.07 11.11 0.03
CA ASN A 133 -22.32 10.55 0.53
C ASN A 133 -23.15 9.83 -0.55
N LYS A 134 -23.30 10.43 -1.73
CA LYS A 134 -24.12 9.85 -2.80
C LYS A 134 -23.44 8.67 -3.49
N CYS A 135 -22.13 8.74 -3.76
CA CYS A 135 -21.42 7.74 -4.55
C CYS A 135 -20.92 6.57 -3.68
N ASP A 136 -20.61 6.80 -2.41
CA ASP A 136 -20.16 5.75 -1.50
C ASP A 136 -21.30 5.25 -0.57
N GLY A 137 -22.52 5.79 -0.72
CA GLY A 137 -23.68 5.41 0.09
C GLY A 137 -23.58 5.80 1.57
N THR A 138 -22.85 6.87 1.88
CA THR A 138 -22.64 7.35 3.25
C THR A 138 -23.59 8.50 3.61
N ALA A 139 -23.73 8.79 4.90
CA ALA A 139 -24.53 9.90 5.43
C ALA A 139 -23.71 10.71 6.45
N ILE A 140 -22.59 11.25 5.99
CA ILE A 140 -21.66 12.05 6.79
C ILE A 140 -22.25 13.46 6.95
N GLY A 141 -22.49 13.87 8.20
CA GLY A 141 -22.83 15.26 8.54
C GLY A 141 -21.59 16.14 8.48
N SER A 142 -21.78 17.46 8.49
CA SER A 142 -20.66 18.38 8.29
C SER A 142 -20.93 19.82 8.72
N HIS A 143 -19.85 20.54 8.97
CA HIS A 143 -19.80 21.99 9.15
C HIS A 143 -18.67 22.63 8.33
N ILE A 144 -18.67 23.96 8.25
CA ILE A 144 -17.53 24.71 7.71
C ILE A 144 -16.38 24.59 8.72
N CYS A 145 -15.20 24.19 8.25
CA CYS A 145 -14.03 24.08 9.12
C CYS A 145 -13.68 25.42 9.78
N THR A 146 -13.23 25.36 11.03
CA THR A 146 -12.73 26.47 11.82
C THR A 146 -11.32 26.15 12.35
N GLU A 147 -10.61 27.14 12.88
CA GLU A 147 -9.28 26.96 13.50
C GLU A 147 -9.25 25.97 14.69
N ARG A 148 -10.41 25.44 15.11
CA ARG A 148 -10.54 24.45 16.19
C ARG A 148 -10.72 23.02 15.68
N ASP A 149 -10.79 22.83 14.37
CA ASP A 149 -11.02 21.54 13.72
C ASP A 149 -9.72 20.90 13.16
N ASP A 150 -8.56 21.56 13.35
CA ASP A 150 -7.21 21.11 12.93
C ASP A 150 -6.52 20.16 13.93
#